data_AF-A0A955L684-F1
#
_entry.id   AF-A0A955L684-F1
#
_cell.length_a   1.000
_cell.length_b   1.000
_cell.length_c   1.000
_cell.angle_alpha   90.00
_cell.angle_beta   90.00
_cell.angle_gamma   90.00
#
_symmetry.space_group_name_H-M   'P 1'
#
loop_
_entity.id
_entity.type
_entity.pdbx_description
1 polymer ?
#
loop_
_entity_poly.entity_id
_entity_poly.type
_entity_poly.pdbx_seq_one_letter_code
_entity_poly.pdbx_strand_id
1 'polypeptide(L)'
;KKSEFGLSRKDIYKVLAIAISIIFPWHLYMYVTHGREFIDAYLGYHIIERSLVTIEEHDEWRFFYFEVFYNLKVNILAGLTSLSVIYLLITDRKSDIFRISLAIILGIFTIITLMDTKLAWYVLPVYPFQSILIGYAIGNTENMNIKYSLAIKLVCFVTIIAGIYSSIQYIHAL
;
A
#
# COMPACT_ATOMS: atom_id res chain seq x y z
N LYS A 1 17.67 7.39 -23.89
CA LYS A 1 17.60 8.01 -22.54
C LYS A 1 17.41 6.86 -21.55
N LYS A 2 18.43 6.50 -20.76
CA LYS A 2 18.27 5.49 -19.69
C LYS A 2 17.24 6.05 -18.70
N SER A 3 16.27 5.26 -18.29
CA SER A 3 15.42 5.60 -17.14
C SER A 3 16.32 5.81 -15.92
N GLU A 4 15.91 6.64 -14.97
CA GLU A 4 16.67 6.91 -13.73
C GLU A 4 16.97 5.61 -12.94
N PHE A 5 16.21 4.53 -13.20
CA PHE A 5 16.42 3.20 -12.64
C PHE A 5 17.32 2.24 -13.47
N GLY A 6 17.81 2.66 -14.63
CA GLY A 6 18.77 1.88 -15.43
C GLY A 6 18.23 0.57 -16.05
N LEU A 7 16.95 0.25 -15.91
CA LEU A 7 16.32 -0.97 -16.43
C LEU A 7 16.29 -0.98 -17.97
N SER A 8 16.92 -1.99 -18.57
CA SER A 8 16.82 -2.25 -20.00
C SER A 8 15.48 -2.92 -20.32
N ARG A 9 14.98 -2.78 -21.57
CA ARG A 9 13.86 -3.60 -22.07
C ARG A 9 14.12 -5.09 -21.86
N LYS A 10 15.39 -5.52 -21.99
CA LYS A 10 15.80 -6.90 -21.74
C LYS A 10 15.55 -7.34 -20.30
N ASP A 11 15.69 -6.42 -19.34
CA ASP A 11 15.48 -6.74 -17.92
C ASP A 11 14.00 -6.87 -17.61
N ILE A 12 13.14 -6.07 -18.25
CA ILE A 12 11.67 -6.22 -18.15
C ILE A 12 11.25 -7.62 -18.65
N TYR A 13 11.74 -8.04 -19.83
CA TYR A 13 11.42 -9.37 -20.35
C TYR A 13 11.94 -10.49 -19.45
N LYS A 14 13.12 -10.34 -18.86
CA LYS A 14 13.64 -11.32 -17.89
C LYS A 14 12.75 -11.42 -16.64
N VAL A 15 12.34 -10.29 -16.08
CA VAL A 15 11.45 -10.26 -14.90
C VAL A 15 10.12 -10.91 -15.23
N LEU A 16 9.52 -10.58 -16.38
CA LEU A 16 8.27 -11.20 -16.82
C LEU A 16 8.42 -12.70 -17.05
N ALA A 17 9.51 -13.14 -17.69
CA ALA A 17 9.79 -14.55 -17.91
C ALA A 17 9.90 -15.30 -16.58
N ILE A 18 10.66 -14.77 -15.62
CA ILE A 18 10.79 -15.36 -14.27
C ILE A 18 9.43 -15.43 -13.58
N ALA A 19 8.65 -14.34 -13.59
CA ALA A 19 7.33 -14.32 -12.97
C ALA A 19 6.39 -15.37 -13.58
N ILE A 20 6.36 -15.48 -14.91
CA ILE A 20 5.55 -16.48 -15.62
C ILE A 20 6.04 -17.89 -15.27
N SER A 21 7.34 -18.15 -15.26
CA SER A 21 7.90 -19.46 -14.91
C SER A 21 7.53 -19.91 -13.49
N ILE A 22 7.29 -18.97 -12.58
CA ILE A 22 6.86 -19.27 -11.21
C ILE A 22 5.35 -19.47 -11.14
N ILE A 23 4.56 -18.58 -11.77
CA ILE A 23 3.10 -18.55 -11.65
C ILE A 23 2.45 -19.64 -12.51
N PHE A 24 2.94 -19.83 -13.73
CA PHE A 24 2.28 -20.66 -14.75
C PHE A 24 2.17 -22.15 -14.40
N PRO A 25 3.19 -22.83 -13.82
CA PRO A 25 3.11 -24.27 -13.59
C PRO A 25 1.94 -24.70 -12.71
N TRP A 26 1.65 -23.96 -11.63
CA TRP A 26 0.53 -24.28 -10.75
C TRP A 26 -0.82 -24.03 -11.44
N HIS A 27 -0.96 -22.93 -12.17
CA HIS A 27 -2.20 -22.63 -12.91
C HIS A 27 -2.46 -23.65 -14.02
N LEU A 28 -1.41 -24.10 -14.72
CA LEU A 28 -1.50 -25.15 -15.71
C LEU A 28 -1.92 -26.48 -15.06
N TYR A 29 -1.31 -26.84 -13.94
CA TYR A 29 -1.67 -28.05 -13.20
C TYR A 29 -3.14 -28.04 -12.76
N MET A 30 -3.61 -26.92 -12.19
CA MET A 30 -5.00 -26.76 -11.77
C MET A 30 -5.96 -26.85 -12.96
N TYR A 31 -5.63 -26.20 -14.07
CA TYR A 31 -6.44 -26.27 -15.28
C TYR A 31 -6.49 -27.67 -15.89
N VAL A 32 -5.37 -28.40 -15.94
CA VAL A 32 -5.34 -29.77 -16.45
C VAL A 32 -6.14 -30.72 -15.55
N THR A 33 -6.13 -30.49 -14.23
CA THR A 33 -6.79 -31.36 -13.25
C THR A 33 -8.30 -31.10 -13.15
N HIS A 34 -8.71 -29.84 -13.20
CA HIS A 34 -10.10 -29.42 -12.91
C HIS A 34 -10.80 -28.76 -14.10
N GLY A 35 -10.08 -28.51 -15.20
CA GLY A 35 -10.63 -27.99 -16.44
C GLY A 35 -11.34 -26.65 -16.26
N ARG A 36 -12.58 -26.59 -16.76
CA ARG A 36 -13.37 -25.37 -16.81
C ARG A 36 -13.87 -24.91 -15.43
N GLU A 37 -14.13 -25.85 -14.53
CA GLU A 37 -14.60 -25.53 -13.17
C GLU A 37 -13.60 -24.66 -12.40
N PHE A 38 -12.29 -24.93 -12.57
CA PHE A 38 -11.24 -24.09 -11.97
C PHE A 38 -11.29 -22.67 -12.52
N ILE A 39 -11.44 -22.49 -13.83
CA ILE A 39 -11.48 -21.16 -14.45
C ILE A 39 -12.70 -20.38 -13.97
N ASP A 40 -13.87 -21.02 -13.97
CA ASP A 40 -15.12 -20.38 -13.59
C ASP A 40 -15.12 -20.00 -12.09
N ALA A 41 -14.55 -20.84 -11.21
CA ALA A 41 -14.42 -20.52 -9.80
C ALA A 41 -13.30 -19.48 -9.52
N TYR A 42 -12.08 -19.71 -10.01
CA TYR A 42 -10.92 -18.87 -9.71
C TYR A 42 -10.98 -17.51 -10.41
N LEU A 43 -11.13 -17.49 -11.73
CA LEU A 43 -11.18 -16.23 -12.50
C LEU A 43 -12.58 -15.63 -12.50
N GLY A 44 -13.62 -16.45 -12.69
CA GLY A 44 -15.00 -15.97 -12.72
C GLY A 44 -15.45 -15.42 -11.37
N TYR A 45 -15.66 -16.30 -10.39
CA TYR A 45 -16.21 -15.92 -9.10
C TYR A 45 -15.24 -15.09 -8.25
N HIS A 46 -14.03 -15.61 -7.97
CA HIS A 46 -13.14 -14.97 -6.98
C HIS A 46 -12.48 -13.67 -7.46
N ILE A 47 -12.21 -13.53 -8.77
CA ILE A 47 -11.53 -12.34 -9.31
C ILE A 47 -12.55 -11.39 -9.94
N ILE A 48 -13.33 -11.84 -10.93
CA ILE A 48 -14.23 -10.94 -11.67
C ILE A 48 -15.45 -10.58 -10.84
N GLU A 49 -16.21 -11.56 -10.35
CA GLU A 49 -17.48 -11.32 -9.67
C GLU A 49 -17.28 -10.54 -8.37
N ARG A 50 -16.32 -10.93 -7.51
CA ARG A 50 -16.00 -10.16 -6.29
C ARG A 50 -15.50 -8.73 -6.57
N SER A 51 -14.93 -8.46 -7.75
CA SER A 51 -14.49 -7.11 -8.10
C SER A 51 -15.64 -6.22 -8.59
N LEU A 52 -16.65 -6.80 -9.24
CA LEU A 52 -17.72 -6.09 -9.97
C LEU A 52 -19.11 -6.19 -9.32
N VAL A 53 -19.25 -7.04 -8.31
CA VAL A 53 -20.51 -7.27 -7.60
C VAL A 53 -20.18 -7.30 -6.11
N THR A 54 -20.97 -6.56 -5.32
CA THR A 54 -20.91 -6.63 -3.87
C THR A 54 -21.43 -8.00 -3.44
N ILE A 55 -20.52 -8.87 -3.02
CA ILE A 55 -20.85 -10.18 -2.45
C ILE A 55 -20.77 -10.03 -0.92
N GLU A 56 -21.74 -10.57 -0.18
CA GLU A 56 -21.75 -10.66 1.30
C GLU A 56 -21.94 -9.33 2.09
N GLU A 57 -22.95 -8.50 1.77
CA GLU A 57 -23.30 -7.29 2.56
C GLU A 57 -22.16 -6.27 2.78
N HIS A 58 -21.04 -6.38 2.07
CA HIS A 58 -19.91 -5.45 2.13
C HIS A 58 -20.13 -4.19 1.28
N ASP A 59 -21.34 -3.63 1.35
CA ASP A 59 -21.69 -2.36 0.69
C ASP A 59 -21.20 -1.17 1.53
N GLU A 60 -19.89 -1.12 1.72
CA GLU A 60 -19.28 -0.01 2.43
C GLU A 60 -19.28 1.24 1.54
N TRP A 61 -19.30 2.42 2.16
CA TRP A 61 -19.43 3.66 1.42
C TRP A 61 -18.20 3.98 0.54
N ARG A 62 -18.34 4.94 -0.38
CA ARG A 62 -17.34 5.30 -1.39
C ARG A 62 -15.97 5.73 -0.85
N PHE A 63 -15.84 6.15 0.41
CA PHE A 63 -14.55 6.51 1.02
C PHE A 63 -14.23 5.67 2.26
N PHE A 64 -14.79 4.47 2.34
CA PHE A 64 -14.49 3.48 3.37
C PHE A 64 -12.98 3.34 3.62
N TYR A 65 -12.17 3.22 2.56
CA TYR A 65 -10.72 3.09 2.72
C TYR A 65 -10.04 4.36 3.24
N PHE A 66 -10.60 5.54 3.00
CA PHE A 66 -10.13 6.78 3.63
C PHE A 66 -10.39 6.72 5.14
N GLU A 67 -11.58 6.28 5.55
CA GLU A 67 -11.92 6.10 6.97
C GLU A 67 -11.03 5.05 7.63
N VAL A 68 -10.85 3.88 7.01
CA VAL A 68 -9.96 2.83 7.52
C VAL A 68 -8.53 3.34 7.64
N PHE A 69 -8.04 4.09 6.65
CA PHE A 69 -6.68 4.60 6.66
C PHE A 69 -6.45 5.68 7.71
N TYR A 70 -7.43 6.56 7.97
CA TYR A 70 -7.34 7.61 8.98
C TYR A 70 -7.85 7.17 10.37
N ASN A 71 -8.36 5.94 10.50
CA ASN A 71 -8.74 5.38 11.78
C ASN A 71 -7.48 5.14 12.62
N LEU A 72 -7.28 5.96 13.65
CA LEU A 72 -6.10 5.90 14.51
C LEU A 72 -5.96 4.58 15.28
N LYS A 73 -7.03 3.79 15.42
CA LYS A 73 -6.97 2.44 15.99
C LYS A 73 -6.29 1.44 15.05
N VAL A 74 -6.41 1.66 13.73
CA VAL A 74 -5.87 0.79 12.68
C VAL A 74 -4.53 1.33 12.17
N ASN A 75 -4.44 2.64 11.94
CA ASN A 75 -3.27 3.30 11.39
C ASN A 75 -2.97 4.63 12.10
N ILE A 76 -2.24 4.54 13.21
CA ILE A 76 -1.74 5.70 13.95
C ILE A 76 -0.82 6.62 13.13
N LEU A 77 -0.19 6.08 12.07
CA LEU A 77 0.76 6.80 11.22
C LEU A 77 0.06 7.61 10.11
N ALA A 78 -1.27 7.57 10.01
CA ALA A 78 -2.01 8.27 8.98
C ALA A 78 -1.71 9.78 8.95
N GLY A 79 -1.72 10.42 10.12
CA GLY A 79 -1.40 11.85 10.23
C GLY A 79 0.05 12.17 9.85
N LEU A 80 1.01 11.32 10.25
CA LEU A 80 2.40 11.46 9.84
C LEU A 80 2.58 11.28 8.33
N THR A 81 1.79 10.41 7.70
CA THR A 81 1.78 10.24 6.25
C THR A 81 1.35 11.54 5.56
N SER A 82 0.24 12.15 5.98
CA SER A 82 -0.24 13.41 5.39
C SER A 82 0.78 14.55 5.57
N LEU A 83 1.38 14.67 6.76
CA LEU A 83 2.43 15.66 7.01
C LEU A 83 3.68 15.41 6.15
N SER A 84 4.07 14.16 5.96
CA SER A 84 5.20 13.77 5.12
C SER A 84 4.96 14.14 3.65
N VAL A 85 3.73 13.90 3.14
CA VAL A 85 3.34 14.32 1.78
C VAL A 85 3.45 15.83 1.63
N ILE A 86 2.83 16.59 2.54
CA ILE A 86 2.84 18.07 2.48
C ILE A 86 4.27 18.61 2.54
N TYR A 87 5.08 18.09 3.46
CA TYR A 87 6.48 18.48 3.60
C TYR A 87 7.28 18.21 2.32
N LEU A 88 7.21 17.00 1.77
CA LEU A 88 7.96 16.61 0.57
C LEU A 88 7.46 17.33 -0.70
N LEU A 89 6.17 17.68 -0.78
CA LEU A 89 5.66 18.52 -1.88
C LEU A 89 6.33 19.90 -1.91
N ILE A 90 6.70 20.44 -0.74
CA ILE A 90 7.35 21.74 -0.60
C ILE A 90 8.87 21.62 -0.75
N THR A 91 9.48 20.59 -0.15
CA THR A 91 10.94 20.49 -0.04
C THR A 91 11.58 19.68 -1.16
N ASP A 92 10.94 18.62 -1.65
CA ASP A 92 11.57 17.66 -2.56
C ASP A 92 10.58 16.90 -3.48
N ARG A 93 9.65 17.65 -4.11
CA ARG A 93 8.61 17.07 -4.99
C ARG A 93 9.13 16.33 -6.23
N LYS A 94 10.43 16.46 -6.52
CA LYS A 94 11.06 15.83 -7.68
C LYS A 94 11.72 14.49 -7.37
N SER A 95 11.84 14.13 -6.09
CA SER A 95 12.38 12.85 -5.65
C SER A 95 11.58 11.67 -6.22
N ASP A 96 12.31 10.70 -6.77
CA ASP A 96 11.72 9.45 -7.26
C ASP A 96 11.13 8.62 -6.12
N ILE A 97 11.76 8.62 -4.94
CA ILE A 97 11.25 7.90 -3.76
C ILE A 97 9.89 8.47 -3.36
N PHE A 98 9.78 9.80 -3.30
CA PHE A 98 8.51 10.48 -3.01
C PHE A 98 7.44 10.13 -4.07
N ARG A 99 7.77 10.27 -5.35
CA ARG A 99 6.83 10.08 -6.46
C ARG A 99 6.37 8.63 -6.58
N ILE A 100 7.28 7.67 -6.48
CA ILE A 100 6.96 6.25 -6.59
C ILE A 100 6.11 5.81 -5.40
N SER A 101 6.50 6.15 -4.17
CA SER A 101 5.70 5.82 -2.99
C SER A 101 4.31 6.44 -3.05
N LEU A 102 4.21 7.72 -3.40
CA LEU A 102 2.92 8.40 -3.53
C LEU A 102 2.07 7.80 -4.66
N ALA A 103 2.66 7.51 -5.82
CA ALA A 103 1.96 6.89 -6.94
C ALA A 103 1.43 5.50 -6.60
N ILE A 104 2.21 4.69 -5.87
CA ILE A 104 1.78 3.36 -5.44
C ILE A 104 0.67 3.45 -4.39
N ILE A 105 0.80 4.33 -3.39
CA ILE A 105 -0.25 4.59 -2.38
C ILE A 105 -1.55 4.98 -3.10
N LEU A 106 -1.51 6.02 -3.93
CA LEU A 106 -2.70 6.51 -4.64
C LEU A 106 -3.25 5.47 -5.63
N GLY A 107 -2.38 4.72 -6.30
CA GLY A 107 -2.76 3.66 -7.23
C GLY A 107 -3.52 2.54 -6.53
N ILE A 108 -3.00 2.03 -5.41
CA ILE A 108 -3.68 1.02 -4.59
C ILE A 108 -5.02 1.57 -4.09
N PHE A 109 -5.02 2.77 -3.50
CA PHE A 109 -6.25 3.43 -3.03
C PHE A 109 -7.31 3.56 -4.13
N THR A 110 -6.90 3.96 -5.33
CA THR A 110 -7.81 4.11 -6.47
C THR A 110 -8.38 2.74 -6.84
N ILE A 111 -7.55 1.71 -6.98
CA ILE A 111 -7.99 0.36 -7.34
C ILE A 111 -8.99 -0.17 -6.30
N ILE A 112 -8.64 -0.17 -5.01
CA ILE A 112 -9.51 -0.74 -3.97
C ILE A 112 -10.80 0.07 -3.79
N THR A 113 -10.76 1.39 -4.00
CA THR A 113 -11.96 2.25 -3.93
C THR A 113 -12.93 2.00 -5.09
N LEU A 114 -12.40 1.59 -6.25
CA LEU A 114 -13.20 1.24 -7.42
C LEU A 114 -13.76 -0.18 -7.38
N MET A 115 -13.29 -1.04 -6.47
CA MET A 115 -13.84 -2.39 -6.29
C MET A 115 -15.15 -2.33 -5.50
N ASP A 116 -16.14 -3.13 -5.91
CA ASP A 116 -17.45 -3.15 -5.26
C ASP A 116 -17.40 -3.84 -3.89
N THR A 117 -16.75 -5.01 -3.80
CA THR A 117 -16.53 -5.67 -2.50
C THR A 117 -15.42 -4.95 -1.72
N LYS A 118 -15.76 -4.41 -0.55
CA LYS A 118 -14.83 -3.65 0.30
C LYS A 118 -14.45 -4.45 1.55
N LEU A 119 -13.17 -4.82 1.65
CA LEU A 119 -12.61 -5.54 2.79
C LEU A 119 -11.53 -4.69 3.45
N ALA A 120 -11.62 -4.48 4.77
CA ALA A 120 -10.73 -3.56 5.50
C ALA A 120 -9.23 -3.86 5.29
N TRP A 121 -8.85 -5.14 5.19
CA TRP A 121 -7.45 -5.54 5.02
C TRP A 121 -6.89 -5.30 3.61
N TYR A 122 -7.69 -4.89 2.62
CA TYR A 122 -7.17 -4.52 1.29
C TYR A 122 -6.31 -3.25 1.32
N VAL A 123 -6.35 -2.49 2.41
CA VAL A 123 -5.44 -1.34 2.61
C VAL A 123 -4.01 -1.76 2.99
N LEU A 124 -3.78 -3.01 3.45
CA LEU A 124 -2.47 -3.45 3.96
C LEU A 124 -1.29 -3.21 3.00
N PRO A 125 -1.41 -3.41 1.68
CA PRO A 125 -0.32 -3.14 0.74
C PRO A 125 0.12 -1.67 0.67
N VAL A 126 -0.68 -0.72 1.19
CA VAL A 126 -0.33 0.71 1.28
C VAL A 126 0.76 0.94 2.34
N TYR A 127 0.74 0.19 3.44
CA TYR A 127 1.54 0.50 4.62
C TYR A 127 3.06 0.46 4.41
N PRO A 128 3.66 -0.48 3.64
CA PRO A 128 5.09 -0.44 3.33
C PRO A 128 5.53 0.87 2.65
N PHE A 129 4.71 1.37 1.71
CA PHE A 129 5.01 2.62 1.00
C PHE A 129 4.76 3.85 1.88
N GLN A 130 3.79 3.80 2.79
CA GLN A 130 3.62 4.79 3.84
C GLN A 130 4.89 4.90 4.70
N SER A 131 5.48 3.76 5.09
CA SER A 131 6.66 3.73 5.94
C SER A 131 7.90 4.27 5.22
N ILE A 132 8.07 3.92 3.94
CA ILE A 132 9.13 4.49 3.09
C ILE A 132 8.98 6.02 2.97
N LEU A 133 7.75 6.48 2.72
CA LEU A 133 7.46 7.91 2.57
C LEU A 133 7.76 8.70 3.84
N ILE A 134 7.31 8.21 5.00
CA ILE A 134 7.57 8.83 6.31
C ILE A 134 9.07 8.83 6.61
N GLY A 135 9.74 7.68 6.42
CA GLY A 135 11.19 7.56 6.66
C GLY A 135 12.00 8.52 5.79
N TYR A 136 11.62 8.66 4.51
CA TYR A 136 12.25 9.59 3.60
C TYR A 136 12.03 11.05 3.99
N ALA A 137 10.79 11.41 4.39
CA ALA A 137 10.50 12.75 4.89
C ALA A 137 11.32 13.10 6.13
N ILE A 138 11.42 12.17 7.10
CA ILE A 138 12.24 12.34 8.30
C ILE A 138 13.72 12.54 7.94
N GLY A 139 14.25 11.75 6.99
CA GLY A 139 15.62 11.89 6.51
C GLY A 139 15.92 13.26 5.91
N ASN A 140 14.99 13.82 5.13
CA ASN A 140 15.17 15.15 4.53
C ASN A 140 15.17 16.29 5.58
N THR A 141 14.72 16.05 6.81
CA THR A 141 14.78 17.06 7.89
C THR A 141 16.19 17.31 8.42
N GLU A 142 17.18 16.48 8.07
CA GLU A 142 18.56 16.63 8.54
C GLU A 142 19.23 17.91 8.04
N ASN A 143 18.73 18.44 6.91
CA ASN A 143 19.18 19.73 6.38
C ASN A 143 18.61 20.93 7.14
N MET A 144 17.69 20.72 8.10
CA MET A 144 17.11 21.77 8.93
C MET A 144 17.99 22.07 10.15
N ASN A 145 17.65 23.12 10.89
CA ASN A 145 18.28 23.37 12.20
C ASN A 145 18.14 22.13 13.09
N ILE A 146 19.25 21.72 13.72
CA ILE A 146 19.34 20.50 14.53
C ILE A 146 18.25 20.39 15.59
N LYS A 147 17.84 21.51 16.21
CA LYS A 147 16.76 21.54 17.21
C LYS A 147 15.42 21.12 16.61
N TYR A 148 15.09 21.58 15.40
CA TYR A 148 13.84 21.21 14.71
C TYR A 148 13.90 19.78 14.20
N SER A 149 15.03 19.34 13.64
CA SER A 149 15.19 17.95 13.19
C SER A 149 15.03 16.95 14.35
N LEU A 150 15.66 17.22 15.50
CA LEU A 150 15.50 16.42 16.72
C LEU A 150 14.05 16.41 17.21
N ALA A 151 13.38 17.56 17.23
CA ALA A 151 11.98 17.65 17.65
C ALA A 151 11.07 16.80 16.75
N ILE A 152 11.24 16.86 15.42
CA ILE A 152 10.44 16.06 14.48
C ILE A 152 10.69 14.56 14.68
N LYS A 153 11.97 14.15 14.79
CA LYS A 153 12.35 12.75 15.05
C LYS A 153 11.76 12.25 16.37
N LEU A 154 11.78 13.07 17.41
CA LEU A 154 11.17 12.75 18.71
C LEU A 154 9.65 12.60 18.62
N VAL A 155 8.96 13.51 17.95
CA VAL A 155 7.51 13.42 17.73
C VAL A 155 7.16 12.13 16.99
N CYS A 156 7.87 11.82 15.90
CA CYS A 156 7.65 10.58 15.14
C CYS A 156 7.88 9.33 16.01
N PHE A 157 8.95 9.33 16.82
CA PHE A 157 9.24 8.24 17.74
C PHE A 157 8.11 8.05 18.77
N VAL A 158 7.64 9.13 19.39
CA VAL A 158 6.52 9.09 20.35
C VAL A 158 5.24 8.59 19.69
N THR A 159 4.91 9.04 18.46
CA THR A 159 3.74 8.56 17.73
C THR A 159 3.81 7.06 17.43
N ILE A 160 4.98 6.55 17.07
CA ILE A 160 5.18 5.10 16.85
C ILE A 160 4.96 4.32 18.15
N ILE A 161 5.57 4.75 19.25
CA ILE A 161 5.42 4.09 20.57
C ILE A 161 3.96 4.12 21.04
N ALA A 162 3.29 5.27 20.92
CA ALA A 162 1.87 5.41 21.25
C ALA A 162 1.01 4.49 20.38
N GLY A 163 1.36 4.35 19.10
CA GLY A 163 0.75 3.42 18.17
C GLY A 163 0.83 1.97 18.60
N ILE A 164 2.04 1.51 18.93
CA ILE A 164 2.27 0.15 19.42
C ILE A 164 1.46 -0.08 20.70
N TYR A 165 1.51 0.86 21.65
CA TYR A 165 0.75 0.75 22.89
C TYR A 165 -0.77 0.67 22.64
N SER A 166 -1.32 1.53 21.80
CA SER A 166 -2.75 1.51 21.43
C SER A 166 -3.14 0.19 20.77
N SER A 167 -2.28 -0.38 19.91
CA SER A 167 -2.56 -1.66 19.26
C SER A 167 -2.59 -2.82 20.25
N ILE A 168 -1.69 -2.83 21.24
CA ILE A 168 -1.68 -3.84 22.31
C ILE A 168 -2.96 -3.74 23.14
N GLN A 169 -3.35 -2.54 23.57
CA GLN A 169 -4.58 -2.34 24.33
C GLN A 169 -5.83 -2.81 23.57
N TYR A 170 -5.88 -2.55 22.27
CA TYR A 170 -6.98 -3.00 21.42
C TYR A 170 -7.07 -4.53 21.35
N ILE A 171 -5.94 -5.23 21.17
CA ILE A 171 -5.89 -6.70 21.15
C ILE A 171 -6.34 -7.28 22.50
N HIS A 172 -5.94 -6.67 23.62
CA HIS A 172 -6.34 -7.13 24.95
C HIS A 172 -7.83 -6.88 25.28
N ALA A 173 -8.50 -6.00 24.53
CA ALA A 173 -9.90 -5.66 24.73
C ALA A 173 -10.88 -6.48 23.87
N LEU A 174 -10.35 -7.27 22.92
CA LEU A 174 -11.09 -8.25 22.09
C LEU A 174 -11.18 -9.60 22.81
#